data_AF-A0A9D1R7S7-F1
#
_entry.id   AF-A0A9D1R7S7-F1
#
_cell.length_a   1.000
_cell.length_b   1.000
_cell.length_c   1.000
_cell.angle_alpha   90.00
_cell.angle_beta   90.00
_cell.angle_gamma   90.00
#
_symmetry.space_group_name_H-M   'P 1'
#
loop_
_entity.id
_entity.type
_entity.pdbx_description
1 polymer ?
#
loop_
_entity_poly.entity_id
_entity_poly.type
_entity_poly.pdbx_seq_one_letter_code
_entity_poly.pdbx_strand_id
1 'polypeptide(L)'
;MVFLSILLYSLLQIEVYRASALYLEDALAASNLASAIIDIEEYGSTQNLIIGDPLLAFDRYTTALKGNLNLDDSWQCENKRMISGRVEVIDYVIYNCVKEKIYACRVGEEGILASWEGTLGQERAPNGILVESTGVYSEITFPVEGILGVCTQARKGKLVDIVAND
;
A
#
# COMPACT_ATOMS: atom_id res chain seq x y z
N MET A 1 -41.57 -9.17 -2.24
CA MET A 1 -40.86 -9.01 -0.96
C MET A 1 -39.43 -9.55 -1.03
N VAL A 2 -39.20 -10.84 -1.32
CA VAL A 2 -37.85 -11.44 -1.36
C VAL A 2 -36.89 -10.74 -2.36
N PHE A 3 -37.36 -10.41 -3.56
CA PHE A 3 -36.54 -9.71 -4.56
C PHE A 3 -36.07 -8.32 -4.09
N LEU A 4 -36.94 -7.56 -3.43
CA LEU A 4 -36.60 -6.26 -2.86
C LEU A 4 -35.59 -6.39 -1.72
N SER A 5 -35.74 -7.42 -0.88
CA SER A 5 -34.80 -7.71 0.21
C SER A 5 -33.42 -8.07 -0.32
N ILE A 6 -33.33 -8.95 -1.34
CA ILE A 6 -32.06 -9.31 -1.98
C ILE A 6 -31.40 -8.08 -2.61
N LEU A 7 -32.18 -7.27 -3.33
CA LEU A 7 -31.68 -6.05 -3.95
C LEU A 7 -31.14 -5.07 -2.91
N LEU A 8 -31.89 -4.83 -1.83
CA LEU A 8 -31.46 -3.95 -0.74
C LEU A 8 -30.18 -4.44 -0.06
N TYR A 9 -30.08 -5.75 0.21
CA TYR A 9 -28.87 -6.36 0.76
C TYR A 9 -27.67 -6.18 -0.17
N SER A 10 -27.85 -6.38 -1.48
CA SER A 10 -26.78 -6.20 -2.46
C SER A 10 -26.29 -4.76 -2.54
N LEU A 11 -27.20 -3.78 -2.47
CA LEU A 11 -26.84 -2.35 -2.50
C LEU A 11 -26.05 -1.94 -1.25
N LEU A 12 -26.52 -2.37 -0.08
CA LEU A 12 -25.84 -2.09 1.19
C LEU A 12 -24.43 -2.69 1.20
N GLN A 13 -24.28 -3.90 0.66
CA GLN A 13 -22.97 -4.54 0.59
C GLN A 13 -22.02 -3.83 -0.38
N ILE A 14 -22.49 -3.38 -1.55
CA ILE A 14 -21.68 -2.57 -2.48
C ILE A 14 -21.19 -1.29 -1.79
N GLU A 15 -22.04 -0.65 -1.01
CA GLU A 15 -21.69 0.57 -0.27
C GLU A 15 -20.63 0.29 0.81
N VAL A 16 -20.79 -0.79 1.57
CA VAL A 16 -19.77 -1.28 2.51
C VAL A 16 -18.45 -1.53 1.77
N TYR A 17 -18.45 -2.32 0.69
CA TYR A 17 -17.24 -2.59 -0.09
C TYR A 17 -16.54 -1.34 -0.63
N ARG A 18 -17.30 -0.32 -1.04
CA ARG A 18 -16.72 0.96 -1.50
C ARG A 18 -16.08 1.73 -0.37
N ALA A 19 -16.80 1.92 0.74
CA ALA A 19 -16.26 2.56 1.94
C ALA A 19 -15.01 1.82 2.43
N SER A 20 -15.05 0.49 2.34
CA SER A 20 -13.92 -0.38 2.65
C SER A 20 -12.73 -0.17 1.73
N ALA A 21 -12.94 -0.17 0.43
CA ALA A 21 -11.87 0.05 -0.53
C ALA A 21 -11.20 1.42 -0.36
N LEU A 22 -11.98 2.46 0.01
CA LEU A 22 -11.48 3.80 0.30
C LEU A 22 -10.65 3.83 1.59
N TYR A 23 -11.18 3.28 2.69
CA TYR A 23 -10.44 3.23 3.96
C TYR A 23 -9.10 2.48 3.83
N LEU A 24 -9.08 1.37 3.10
CA LEU A 24 -7.83 0.65 2.81
C LEU A 24 -6.87 1.48 1.98
N GLU A 25 -7.39 2.23 1.01
CA GLU A 25 -6.56 3.08 0.16
C GLU A 25 -5.91 4.21 0.96
N ASP A 26 -6.67 4.85 1.85
CA ASP A 26 -6.18 5.91 2.74
C ASP A 26 -5.16 5.36 3.74
N ALA A 27 -5.43 4.18 4.32
CA ALA A 27 -4.52 3.52 5.23
C ALA A 27 -3.19 3.16 4.56
N LEU A 28 -3.23 2.58 3.35
CA LEU A 28 -2.03 2.27 2.57
C LEU A 28 -1.29 3.55 2.19
N ALA A 29 -2.01 4.59 1.77
CA ALA A 29 -1.38 5.86 1.39
C ALA A 29 -0.66 6.51 2.58
N ALA A 30 -1.32 6.57 3.74
CA ALA A 30 -0.73 7.10 4.97
C ALA A 30 0.47 6.26 5.44
N SER A 31 0.40 4.93 5.34
CA SER A 31 1.51 4.04 5.72
C SER A 31 2.71 4.19 4.79
N ASN A 32 2.49 4.31 3.48
CA ASN A 32 3.56 4.56 2.50
C ASN A 32 4.24 5.90 2.72
N LEU A 33 3.47 6.94 3.06
CA LEU A 33 4.03 8.24 3.38
C LEU A 33 4.82 8.20 4.70
N ALA A 34 4.34 7.48 5.71
CA ALA A 34 5.02 7.34 7.00
C ALA A 34 6.37 6.58 6.90
N SER A 35 6.50 5.68 5.93
CA SER A 35 7.73 4.92 5.69
C SER A 35 8.78 5.65 4.85
N ALA A 36 8.39 6.71 4.14
CA ALA A 36 9.23 7.49 3.26
C ALA A 36 10.24 8.39 4.02
N ILE A 37 11.21 7.77 4.69
CA ILE A 37 12.28 8.50 5.39
C ILE A 37 13.27 9.05 4.36
N ILE A 38 13.29 10.37 4.22
CA ILE A 38 14.18 11.06 3.29
C ILE A 38 15.62 11.01 3.80
N ASP A 39 16.54 10.70 2.90
CA ASP A 39 17.96 10.90 3.13
C ASP A 39 18.30 12.40 3.09
N ILE A 40 18.47 13.00 4.27
CA ILE A 40 18.73 14.43 4.44
C ILE A 40 20.13 14.79 3.92
N GLU A 41 21.11 13.89 4.01
CA GLU A 41 22.48 14.15 3.55
C GLU A 41 22.52 14.21 2.03
N GLU A 42 21.87 13.24 1.36
CA GLU A 42 21.71 13.27 -0.09
C GLU A 42 20.95 14.52 -0.53
N TYR A 43 19.80 14.80 0.08
CA TYR A 43 19.00 15.98 -0.26
C TYR A 43 19.76 17.31 -0.07
N GLY A 44 20.53 17.43 1.02
CA GLY A 44 21.33 18.62 1.30
C GLY A 44 22.49 18.83 0.33
N SER A 45 23.05 17.76 -0.23
CA SER A 45 24.20 17.79 -1.13
C SER A 45 23.78 17.91 -2.60
N THR A 46 22.80 17.13 -3.03
CA THR A 46 22.44 16.94 -4.44
C THR A 46 21.07 17.50 -4.81
N GLN A 47 20.25 17.88 -3.81
CA GLN A 47 18.82 18.19 -3.96
C GLN A 47 17.98 17.00 -4.46
N ASN A 48 18.53 15.78 -4.44
CA ASN A 48 17.75 14.58 -4.77
C ASN A 48 16.92 14.15 -3.56
N LEU A 49 15.62 13.96 -3.76
CA LEU A 49 14.74 13.35 -2.76
C LEU A 49 14.79 11.83 -2.95
N ILE A 50 15.50 11.14 -2.07
CA ILE A 50 15.58 9.68 -2.05
C ILE A 50 15.17 9.13 -0.68
N ILE A 51 14.62 7.92 -0.69
CA ILE A 51 14.43 7.11 0.51
C ILE A 51 15.72 6.33 0.74
N GLY A 52 16.40 6.64 1.86
CA GLY A 52 17.77 6.18 2.11
C GLY A 52 17.87 4.72 2.55
N ASP A 53 17.10 4.31 3.56
CA ASP A 53 17.16 2.96 4.14
C ASP A 53 15.88 2.16 3.83
N PRO A 54 15.94 1.22 2.86
CA PRO A 54 14.80 0.40 2.48
C PRO A 54 14.25 -0.48 3.60
N LEU A 55 15.11 -1.00 4.48
CA LEU A 55 14.72 -1.91 5.55
C LEU A 55 14.02 -1.15 6.67
N LEU A 56 14.59 -0.01 7.08
CA LEU A 56 13.97 0.87 8.05
C LEU A 56 12.63 1.43 7.53
N ALA A 57 12.56 1.77 6.24
CA ALA A 57 11.31 2.18 5.60
C ALA A 57 10.26 1.05 5.68
N PHE A 58 10.61 -0.19 5.35
CA PHE A 58 9.69 -1.32 5.47
C PHE A 58 9.21 -1.55 6.92
N ASP A 59 10.11 -1.49 7.90
CA ASP A 59 9.74 -1.60 9.32
C ASP A 59 8.73 -0.52 9.75
N ARG A 60 9.00 0.74 9.37
CA ARG A 60 8.05 1.84 9.61
C ARG A 60 6.72 1.65 8.89
N TYR A 61 6.75 1.15 7.65
CA TYR A 61 5.53 0.85 6.91
C TYR A 61 4.67 -0.18 7.65
N THR A 62 5.26 -1.29 8.10
CA THR A 62 4.50 -2.34 8.80
C THR A 62 3.90 -1.83 10.11
N THR A 63 4.64 -1.00 10.85
CA THR A 63 4.17 -0.38 12.09
C THR A 63 3.01 0.59 11.81
N ALA A 64 3.14 1.46 10.81
CA ALA A 64 2.10 2.40 10.43
C ALA A 64 0.85 1.68 9.90
N LEU A 65 1.03 0.63 9.09
CA LEU A 65 -0.06 -0.17 8.54
C LEU A 65 -0.88 -0.85 9.64
N LYS A 66 -0.22 -1.46 10.63
CA LYS A 66 -0.91 -2.04 11.79
C LYS A 66 -1.77 -1.00 12.51
N GLY A 67 -1.21 0.19 12.76
CA GLY A 67 -1.95 1.28 13.40
C GLY A 67 -3.13 1.79 12.54
N ASN A 68 -2.88 2.07 11.27
CA ASN A 68 -3.87 2.65 10.36
C ASN A 68 -5.04 1.72 10.08
N LEU A 69 -4.80 0.40 10.05
CA LEU A 69 -5.82 -0.63 9.87
C LEU A 69 -6.38 -1.19 11.19
N ASN A 70 -5.91 -0.68 12.33
CA ASN A 70 -6.26 -1.16 13.66
C ASN A 70 -6.12 -2.69 13.79
N LEU A 71 -4.95 -3.20 13.39
CA LEU A 71 -4.61 -4.62 13.46
C LEU A 71 -4.00 -4.97 14.80
N ASP A 72 -4.32 -6.16 15.29
CA ASP A 72 -3.65 -6.77 16.44
C ASP A 72 -2.27 -7.35 16.07
N ASP A 73 -1.60 -7.94 17.05
CA ASP A 73 -0.29 -8.60 16.85
C ASP A 73 -0.36 -9.80 15.92
N SER A 74 -1.55 -10.39 15.76
CA SER A 74 -1.82 -11.48 14.80
C SER A 74 -2.17 -10.97 13.40
N TRP A 75 -2.03 -9.66 13.15
CA TRP A 75 -2.38 -8.99 11.90
C TRP A 75 -3.86 -9.13 11.51
N GLN A 76 -4.75 -9.22 12.50
CA GLN A 76 -6.19 -9.29 12.30
C GLN A 76 -6.86 -7.99 12.72
N CYS A 77 -7.88 -7.58 11.98
CA CYS A 77 -8.71 -6.44 12.36
C CYS A 77 -9.75 -6.86 13.40
N GLU A 78 -9.90 -6.07 14.46
CA GLU A 78 -10.92 -6.31 15.48
C GLU A 78 -12.34 -6.19 14.90
N ASN A 79 -12.54 -5.30 13.92
CA ASN A 79 -13.81 -5.09 13.24
C ASN A 79 -13.91 -5.94 11.96
N LYS A 80 -14.30 -7.21 12.14
CA LYS A 80 -14.39 -8.25 11.09
C LYS A 80 -15.37 -8.00 9.94
N ARG A 81 -16.08 -6.86 9.91
CA ARG A 81 -17.08 -6.57 8.86
C ARG A 81 -16.47 -6.36 7.48
N MET A 82 -15.18 -6.05 7.42
CA MET A 82 -14.53 -5.54 6.22
C MET A 82 -13.27 -6.33 5.84
N ILE A 83 -12.48 -6.69 6.84
CA ILE A 83 -11.34 -7.60 6.72
C ILE A 83 -11.68 -8.78 7.64
N SER A 84 -12.00 -9.94 7.06
CA SER A 84 -12.51 -11.09 7.83
C SER A 84 -11.41 -12.02 8.35
N GLY A 85 -10.14 -11.61 8.29
CA GLY A 85 -9.00 -12.41 8.71
C GLY A 85 -7.67 -11.68 8.62
N ARG A 86 -6.58 -12.46 8.56
CA ARG A 86 -5.21 -11.94 8.58
C ARG A 86 -4.91 -11.10 7.34
N VAL A 87 -4.32 -9.93 7.56
CA VAL A 87 -3.73 -9.09 6.52
C VAL A 87 -2.28 -9.49 6.30
N GLU A 88 -1.87 -9.61 5.05
CA GLU A 88 -0.50 -9.93 4.66
C GLU A 88 0.01 -8.90 3.65
N VAL A 89 1.24 -8.45 3.82
CA VAL A 89 1.92 -7.57 2.85
C VAL A 89 2.53 -8.47 1.77
N ILE A 90 2.10 -8.29 0.52
CA ILE A 90 2.52 -9.13 -0.60
C ILE A 90 3.49 -8.42 -1.53
N ASP A 91 3.49 -7.09 -1.55
CA ASP A 91 4.52 -6.32 -2.25
C ASP A 91 4.79 -5.01 -1.51
N TYR A 92 6.05 -4.61 -1.49
CA TYR A 92 6.51 -3.32 -1.00
C TYR A 92 7.73 -2.91 -1.82
N VAL A 93 7.58 -1.82 -2.58
CA VAL A 93 8.60 -1.35 -3.52
C VAL A 93 8.85 0.13 -3.29
N ILE A 94 10.11 0.47 -3.08
CA ILE A 94 10.58 1.85 -3.04
C ILE A 94 11.06 2.22 -4.43
N TYR A 95 10.64 3.37 -4.93
CA TYR A 95 11.10 3.96 -6.17
C TYR A 95 11.85 5.25 -5.85
N ASN A 96 13.15 5.31 -6.12
CA ASN A 96 13.94 6.52 -6.01
C ASN A 96 14.17 7.09 -7.42
N CYS A 97 13.61 8.27 -7.69
CA CYS A 97 13.77 8.95 -8.96
C CYS A 97 14.93 9.94 -8.89
N VAL A 98 15.97 9.71 -9.69
CA VAL A 98 17.13 10.60 -9.79
C VAL A 98 17.33 10.95 -11.26
N LYS A 99 17.06 12.21 -11.61
CA LYS A 99 17.05 12.70 -13.00
C LYS A 99 16.07 11.88 -13.85
N GLU A 100 16.53 11.22 -14.91
CA GLU A 100 15.71 10.39 -15.81
C GLU A 100 15.72 8.90 -15.44
N LYS A 101 16.37 8.53 -14.34
CA LYS A 101 16.49 7.14 -13.87
C LYS A 101 15.63 6.88 -12.65
N ILE A 102 15.12 5.66 -12.59
CA ILE A 102 14.39 5.13 -11.43
C ILE A 102 15.19 3.99 -10.84
N TYR A 103 15.45 4.05 -9.55
CA TYR A 103 16.05 2.97 -8.78
C TYR A 103 14.97 2.34 -7.91
N ALA A 104 14.54 1.14 -8.29
CA ALA A 104 13.49 0.41 -7.60
C ALA A 104 14.08 -0.65 -6.68
N CYS A 105 13.53 -0.76 -5.47
CA CYS A 105 13.95 -1.73 -4.47
C CYS A 105 12.71 -2.39 -3.86
N ARG A 106 12.53 -3.69 -4.10
CA ARG A 106 11.49 -4.50 -3.47
C ARG A 106 12.02 -5.08 -2.17
N VAL A 107 11.28 -4.85 -1.09
CA VAL A 107 11.62 -5.28 0.26
C VAL A 107 10.54 -6.23 0.77
N GLY A 108 10.95 -7.25 1.52
CA GLY A 108 10.07 -8.16 2.24
C GLY A 108 10.57 -8.38 3.67
N GLU A 109 9.93 -9.31 4.40
CA GLU A 109 10.25 -9.60 5.80
C GLU A 109 11.70 -10.08 6.02
N GLU A 110 12.28 -10.79 5.05
CA GLU A 110 13.66 -11.30 5.11
C GLU A 110 14.71 -10.30 4.60
N GLY A 111 14.29 -9.12 4.13
CA GLY A 111 15.17 -8.06 3.61
C GLY A 111 14.87 -7.69 2.16
N ILE A 112 15.90 -7.27 1.43
CA ILE A 112 15.75 -6.85 0.02
C ILE A 112 15.56 -8.08 -0.86
N LEU A 113 14.41 -8.16 -1.53
CA LEU A 113 14.05 -9.27 -2.40
C LEU A 113 14.55 -9.07 -3.84
N ALA A 114 14.52 -7.83 -4.33
CA ALA A 114 14.98 -7.48 -5.66
C ALA A 114 15.30 -5.99 -5.77
N SER A 115 16.25 -5.63 -6.63
CA SER A 115 16.52 -4.25 -7.02
C SER A 115 16.73 -4.15 -8.53
N TRP A 116 16.25 -3.07 -9.14
CA TRP A 116 16.38 -2.84 -10.58
C TRP A 116 16.43 -1.35 -10.93
N GLU A 117 16.95 -1.07 -12.12
CA GLU A 117 16.91 0.26 -12.73
C GLU A 117 15.78 0.32 -13.75
N GLY A 118 14.99 1.38 -13.70
CA GLY A 118 13.95 1.74 -14.66
C GLY A 118 14.22 3.12 -15.27
N THR A 119 13.39 3.51 -16.23
CA THR A 119 13.45 4.82 -16.87
C THR A 119 12.22 5.64 -16.50
N LEU A 120 12.43 6.90 -16.15
CA LEU A 120 11.35 7.83 -15.81
C LEU A 120 10.37 7.94 -16.98
N GLY A 121 9.07 7.86 -16.69
CA GLY A 121 8.02 7.91 -17.72
C GLY A 121 7.79 6.58 -18.46
N GLN A 122 8.50 5.50 -18.11
CA GLN A 122 8.26 4.15 -18.64
C GLN A 122 7.94 3.14 -17.53
N GLU A 123 8.57 3.26 -16.37
CA GLU A 123 8.36 2.35 -15.24
C GLU A 123 6.94 2.46 -14.69
N ARG A 124 6.34 1.30 -14.41
CA ARG A 124 5.01 1.22 -13.81
C ARG A 124 5.06 0.40 -12.52
N ALA A 125 4.38 0.89 -11.50
CA ALA A 125 4.11 0.09 -10.31
C ALA A 125 3.23 -1.13 -10.67
N PRO A 126 3.21 -2.18 -9.84
CA PRO A 126 2.41 -3.40 -10.09
C PRO A 126 0.91 -3.15 -10.33
N ASN A 127 0.36 -2.07 -9.79
CA ASN A 127 -1.02 -1.63 -10.04
C ASN A 127 -1.22 -0.90 -11.40
N GLY A 128 -0.17 -0.80 -12.23
CA GLY A 128 -0.20 -0.17 -13.55
C GLY A 128 0.00 1.35 -13.56
N ILE A 129 0.12 1.99 -12.39
CA ILE A 129 0.35 3.44 -12.29
C ILE A 129 1.79 3.76 -12.70
N LEU A 130 1.97 4.85 -13.46
CA LEU A 130 3.29 5.30 -13.89
C LEU A 130 4.08 5.86 -12.70
N VAL A 131 5.36 5.52 -12.61
CA VAL A 131 6.25 6.08 -11.61
C VAL A 131 6.85 7.37 -12.18
N GLU A 132 6.40 8.50 -11.65
CA GLU A 132 6.82 9.84 -12.10
C GLU A 132 7.71 10.56 -11.08
N SER A 133 7.76 10.07 -9.84
CA SER A 133 8.55 10.67 -8.77
C SER A 133 9.04 9.64 -7.76
N THR A 134 9.91 10.06 -6.83
CA THR A 134 10.31 9.20 -5.72
C THR A 134 9.09 8.85 -4.89
N GLY A 135 8.88 7.57 -4.61
CA GLY A 135 7.65 7.09 -4.02
C GLY A 135 7.73 5.68 -3.45
N VAL A 136 6.66 5.26 -2.82
CA VAL A 136 6.51 3.92 -2.25
C VAL A 136 5.24 3.28 -2.78
N TYR A 137 5.38 2.10 -3.36
CA TYR A 137 4.29 1.19 -3.65
C TYR A 137 4.18 0.15 -2.54
N SER A 138 2.96 -0.15 -2.15
CA SER A 138 2.67 -1.29 -1.29
C SER A 138 1.41 -2.00 -1.74
N GLU A 139 1.35 -3.31 -1.47
CA GLU A 139 0.19 -4.14 -1.74
C GLU A 139 -0.03 -5.13 -0.61
N ILE A 140 -1.30 -5.26 -0.21
CA ILE A 140 -1.74 -6.20 0.81
C ILE A 140 -2.78 -7.16 0.24
N THR A 141 -2.84 -8.35 0.84
CA THR A 141 -3.93 -9.30 0.64
C THR A 141 -4.66 -9.55 1.94
N PHE A 142 -5.97 -9.79 1.85
CA PHE A 142 -6.80 -10.08 3.00
C PHE A 142 -8.10 -10.79 2.57
N PRO A 143 -8.64 -11.67 3.42
CA PRO A 143 -9.93 -12.27 3.15
C PRO A 143 -11.06 -11.28 3.39
N VAL A 144 -12.09 -11.34 2.54
CA VAL A 144 -13.35 -10.62 2.72
C VAL A 144 -14.51 -11.60 2.61
N GLU A 145 -15.48 -11.46 3.50
CA GLU A 145 -16.69 -12.27 3.50
C GLU A 145 -17.75 -11.65 2.57
N GLY A 146 -18.20 -12.43 1.59
CA GLY A 146 -19.24 -12.09 0.64
C GLY A 146 -20.64 -12.58 1.06
N ILE A 147 -21.59 -12.56 0.12
CA ILE A 147 -22.94 -13.11 0.36
C ILE A 147 -22.84 -14.63 0.48
N LEU A 148 -23.72 -15.23 1.29
CA LEU A 148 -23.84 -16.69 1.46
C LEU A 148 -22.60 -17.36 2.09
N GLY A 149 -21.80 -16.62 2.85
CA GLY A 149 -20.62 -17.16 3.56
C GLY A 149 -19.44 -17.47 2.63
N VAL A 150 -19.42 -16.91 1.42
CA VAL A 150 -18.30 -17.06 0.49
C VAL A 150 -17.18 -16.12 0.88
N CYS A 151 -16.07 -16.65 1.42
CA CYS A 151 -14.86 -15.88 1.67
C CYS A 151 -14.00 -15.83 0.39
N THR A 152 -13.62 -14.62 -0.03
CA THR A 152 -12.71 -14.40 -1.17
C THR A 152 -11.48 -13.65 -0.72
N GLN A 153 -10.31 -13.99 -1.27
CA GLN A 153 -9.09 -13.23 -1.06
C GLN A 153 -9.11 -11.97 -1.93
N ALA A 154 -9.10 -10.81 -1.28
CA ALA A 154 -9.01 -9.50 -1.92
C ALA A 154 -7.56 -9.00 -1.87
N ARG A 155 -7.21 -8.16 -2.86
CA ARG A 155 -5.93 -7.45 -2.90
C ARG A 155 -6.17 -5.96 -3.05
N LYS A 156 -5.34 -5.17 -2.41
CA LYS A 156 -5.34 -3.71 -2.56
C LYS A 156 -3.91 -3.21 -2.53
N GLY A 157 -3.54 -2.44 -3.55
CA GLY A 157 -2.24 -1.80 -3.64
C GLY A 157 -2.35 -0.31 -3.93
N LYS A 158 -1.34 0.44 -3.48
CA LYS A 158 -1.27 1.89 -3.61
C LYS A 158 0.17 2.33 -3.86
N LEU A 159 0.36 3.18 -4.87
CA LEU A 159 1.58 3.96 -5.07
C LEU A 159 1.34 5.35 -4.46
N VAL A 160 2.32 5.84 -3.70
CA VAL A 160 2.35 7.20 -3.18
C VAL A 160 3.64 7.86 -3.60
N ASP A 161 3.49 9.04 -4.22
CA ASP A 161 4.57 9.94 -4.58
C ASP A 161 4.96 10.82 -3.39
N ILE A 162 6.26 11.07 -3.24
CA ILE A 162 6.81 11.95 -2.21
C ILE A 162 7.38 13.17 -2.92
N VAL A 163 6.61 14.24 -2.87
CA VAL A 163 7.01 15.55 -3.40
C VAL A 163 7.50 16.42 -2.26
N ALA A 164 8.65 17.08 -2.46
CA ALA A 164 8.99 18.24 -1.65
C ALA A 164 7.97 19.33 -1.98
N ASN A 165 7.33 19.89 -0.96
CA ASN A 165 6.42 21.02 -1.14
C ASN A 165 7.29 22.24 -1.51
N ASP A 166 7.10 22.79 -2.71
CA ASP A 166 7.75 24.05 -3.16
C ASP A 166 7.33 25.25 -2.31
#